data_AF-A0A8X6RKM7-F1
#
_entry.id   AF-A0A8X6RKM7-F1
#
_cell.length_a   1.000
_cell.length_b   1.000
_cell.length_c   1.000
_cell.angle_alpha   90.00
_cell.angle_beta   90.00
_cell.angle_gamma   90.00
#
_symmetry.space_group_name_H-M   'P 1'
#
loop_
_entity.id
_entity.type
_entity.pdbx_description
1 polymer ?
#
loop_
_entity_poly.entity_id
_entity_poly.type
_entity_poly.pdbx_seq_one_letter_code
_entity_poly.pdbx_strand_id
1 'polypeptide(L)' 'MARKNHLDDFTRGRMIEMLEEGRNVTSVATEFGINKSVVSRAWKAFQTTGTAVRKVGGGRPKTTTAGDDRYIILQAKRG' A
#
# COMPACT_ATOMS: atom_id res chain seq x y z
N MET A 1 -11.60 12.80 9.48
CA MET A 1 -11.08 12.48 8.13
C MET A 1 -9.56 12.51 8.17
N ALA A 2 -8.90 11.36 8.09
CA ALA A 2 -7.44 11.31 8.13
C ALA A 2 -6.87 11.57 6.73
N ARG A 3 -6.23 12.72 6.51
CA ARG A 3 -5.38 12.90 5.32
C ARG A 3 -4.21 11.94 5.44
N LYS A 4 -4.15 10.96 4.55
CA LYS A 4 -2.93 10.18 4.34
C LYS A 4 -2.00 11.04 3.48
N ASN A 5 -1.00 11.67 4.09
CA ASN A 5 0.11 12.24 3.34
C ASN A 5 0.74 11.10 2.54
N HIS A 6 0.52 11.12 1.23
CA HIS A 6 0.98 10.07 0.33
C HIS A 6 2.46 10.33 0.04
N LEU A 7 3.30 9.37 0.43
CA LEU A 7 4.68 9.32 -0.05
C LEU A 7 4.64 8.98 -1.54
N ASP A 8 5.23 9.83 -2.36
CA ASP A 8 5.35 9.60 -3.80
C ASP A 8 6.17 8.32 -4.07
N ASP A 9 5.80 7.59 -5.11
CA ASP A 9 6.43 6.31 -5.44
C ASP A 9 7.89 6.50 -5.88
N PHE A 10 8.23 7.66 -6.47
CA PHE A 10 9.62 8.00 -6.79
C PHE A 10 10.47 8.16 -5.52
N THR A 11 10.00 8.95 -4.54
CA THR A 11 10.70 9.11 -3.26
C THR A 11 10.84 7.77 -2.55
N ARG A 12 9.79 6.94 -2.58
CA ARG A 12 9.82 5.60 -2.00
C ARG A 12 10.85 4.69 -2.68
N GLY A 13 10.93 4.72 -4.01
CA GLY A 13 11.93 3.96 -4.78
C GLY A 13 13.35 4.36 -4.40
N ARG A 14 13.64 5.67 -4.37
CA ARG A 14 14.98 6.16 -4.03
C ARG A 14 15.38 5.81 -2.59
N MET A 15 14.44 5.91 -1.65
CA MET A 15 14.70 5.51 -0.26
C MET A 15 15.03 4.02 -0.14
N ILE A 16 14.37 3.16 -0.91
CA ILE A 16 14.61 1.71 -0.89
C ILE A 16 15.97 1.38 -1.49
N GLU A 17 16.34 1.98 -2.62
CA GLU A 17 17.64 1.80 -3.26
C GLU A 17 18.79 2.11 -2.28
N MET A 18 18.71 3.23 -1.55
CA MET A 18 19.71 3.58 -0.54
C MET A 18 19.77 2.58 0.62
N LEU A 19 18.64 1.99 1.01
CA LEU A 19 18.60 0.95 2.04
C LEU A 19 19.18 -0.39 1.54
N GLU A 20 19.01 -0.72 0.26
CA GLU A 20 19.66 -1.87 -0.38
C GLU A 20 21.20 -1.71 -0.42
N GLU A 21 21.70 -0.48 -0.62
CA GLU A 21 23.12 -0.14 -0.51
C GLU A 21 23.67 -0.23 0.94
N GLY A 22 22.83 -0.59 1.92
CA GLY A 22 23.22 -0.77 3.32
C GLY A 22 23.21 0.52 4.15
N ARG A 23 22.61 1.61 3.65
CA ARG A 23 22.47 2.85 4.42
C ARG A 23 21.52 2.65 5.60
N ASN A 24 21.77 3.38 6.69
CA ASN A 24 20.92 3.31 7.87
C ASN A 24 19.59 4.06 7.64
N VAL A 25 18.48 3.47 8.08
CA VAL A 25 17.13 4.07 8.14
C VAL A 25 17.14 5.49 8.72
N THR A 26 17.98 5.77 9.73
CA THR A 26 18.09 7.12 10.30
C THR A 26 18.70 8.12 9.31
N SER A 27 19.73 7.73 8.56
CA SER A 27 20.35 8.60 7.56
C SER A 27 19.37 8.91 6.44
N VAL A 28 18.68 7.90 5.93
CA VAL A 28 17.65 8.05 4.88
C VAL A 28 16.50 8.93 5.37
N ALA A 29 16.04 8.74 6.61
CA ALA A 29 14.97 9.58 7.18
C ALA A 29 15.34 11.07 7.24
N THR A 30 16.58 11.39 7.66
CA THR A 30 17.07 12.77 7.71
C THR A 30 17.22 13.37 6.31
N GLU A 31 17.75 12.60 5.36
CA GLU A 31 18.01 13.05 3.99
C GLU A 31 16.72 13.45 3.27
N PHE A 32 15.64 12.68 3.44
CA PHE A 32 14.35 12.99 2.84
C PHE A 32 13.43 13.85 3.73
N GLY A 33 13.84 14.18 4.96
CA GLY A 33 13.01 14.93 5.92
C GLY A 33 11.74 14.16 6.36
N ILE A 34 11.80 12.82 6.37
CA ILE A 34 10.64 11.95 6.62
C ILE A 34 10.81 11.24 7.96
N ASN A 35 9.69 11.00 8.64
CA ASN A 35 9.71 10.23 9.88
C ASN A 35 10.30 8.81 9.67
N LYS A 36 11.23 8.40 10.53
CA LYS A 36 11.89 7.08 10.53
C LYS A 36 10.90 5.91 10.45
N SER A 37 9.72 6.04 11.05
CA SER A 37 8.67 5.00 11.01
C SER A 37 8.10 4.77 9.61
N VAL A 38 8.05 5.81 8.76
CA VAL A 38 7.61 5.68 7.36
C VAL A 38 8.68 4.92 6.56
N VAL A 39 9.95 5.27 6.74
CA VAL A 39 11.10 4.61 6.11
C VAL A 39 11.15 3.12 6.49
N SER A 40 11.08 2.81 7.79
CA SER A 40 11.09 1.44 8.29
C SER A 40 9.91 0.60 7.77
N ARG A 41 8.71 1.19 7.67
CA ARG A 41 7.55 0.50 7.10
C ARG A 41 7.69 0.26 5.60
N ALA A 42 8.26 1.22 4.86
CA ALA A 42 8.52 1.06 3.43
C ALA A 42 9.52 -0.08 3.19
N TRP A 43 10.61 -0.13 3.98
CA TRP A 43 11.60 -1.19 3.91
C TRP A 43 11.01 -2.58 4.20
N LYS A 44 10.26 -2.73 5.30
CA LYS A 44 9.59 -4.00 5.62
C LYS A 44 8.61 -4.45 4.53
N ALA A 45 7.85 -3.50 3.96
CA ALA A 45 6.94 -3.79 2.87
C ALA A 45 7.70 -4.26 1.62
N PHE A 46 8.81 -3.61 1.28
CA PHE A 46 9.68 -4.01 0.19
C PHE A 46 10.25 -5.42 0.40
N GLN A 47 10.82 -5.71 1.58
CA GLN A 47 11.30 -7.06 1.91
C GLN A 47 10.22 -8.14 1.80
N THR A 48 8.95 -7.79 2.06
CA THR A 48 7.83 -8.73 1.98
C THR A 48 7.34 -8.94 0.54
N THR A 49 7.43 -7.92 -0.31
CA THR A 49 6.73 -7.89 -1.60
C THR A 49 7.64 -7.82 -2.81
N GLY A 50 8.93 -7.51 -2.62
CA GLY A 50 9.91 -7.25 -3.66
C GLY A 50 9.65 -5.98 -4.47
N THR A 51 8.62 -5.19 -4.13
CA THR A 51 8.22 -4.03 -4.93
C THR A 51 8.34 -2.75 -4.12
N ALA A 52 9.05 -1.78 -4.72
CA ALA A 52 9.15 -0.43 -4.19
C ALA A 52 7.87 0.38 -4.41
N VAL A 53 6.93 -0.14 -5.20
CA VAL A 53 5.64 0.49 -5.45
C VAL A 53 4.67 0.13 -4.35
N ARG A 54 3.81 1.09 -3.99
CA ARG A 54 2.71 0.83 -3.06
C ARG A 54 1.81 -0.29 -3.60
N LYS A 55 1.56 -1.32 -2.78
CA LYS A 55 0.42 -2.23 -3.03
C LYS A 55 -0.88 -1.44 -3.02
N VAL A 56 -1.55 -1.37 -4.16
CA VAL A 56 -2.97 -1.01 -4.22
C VAL A 56 -3.69 -2.13 -3.49
N GLY A 57 -4.30 -1.82 -2.34
CA GLY A 57 -5.02 -2.81 -1.57
C GLY A 57 -6.10 -3.42 -2.44
N GLY A 58 -6.03 -4.73 -2.68
CA GLY A 58 -7.20 -5.46 -3.16
C GLY A 58 -8.31 -5.20 -2.16
N GLY A 59 -9.47 -4.76 -2.66
CA GLY A 59 -10.63 -4.56 -1.80
C GLY A 59 -10.96 -5.84 -1.02
N ARG A 60 -11.78 -5.71 0.02
CA ARG A 60 -12.34 -6.88 0.71
C ARG A 60 -12.94 -7.81 -0.35
N PRO A 61 -12.59 -9.11 -0.37
CA PRO A 61 -13.22 -10.07 -1.27
C PRO A 61 -14.74 -9.94 -1.17
N LYS A 62 -15.42 -9.79 -2.31
CA LYS A 62 -16.87 -9.68 -2.33
C LYS A 62 -17.45 -10.98 -1.77
N THR A 63 -18.27 -10.86 -0.73
CA THR A 63 -18.96 -11.99 -0.12
C THR A 63 -20.03 -12.56 -1.05
N THR A 64 -20.62 -11.72 -1.91
CA THR A 64 -21.55 -12.13 -2.94
C THR A 64 -20.83 -12.36 -4.26
N THR A 65 -21.21 -13.44 -4.94
CA THR A 65 -20.81 -13.70 -6.32
C THR A 65 -21.75 -12.99 -7.28
N ALA A 66 -21.36 -12.87 -8.56
CA ALA A 66 -22.25 -12.35 -9.60
C ALA A 66 -23.52 -13.21 -9.80
N GLY A 67 -23.53 -14.48 -9.34
CA GLY A 67 -24.73 -15.31 -9.29
C GLY A 67 -25.69 -14.86 -8.19
N ASP A 68 -25.17 -14.63 -6.99
CA ASP A 68 -25.94 -14.18 -5.83
C ASP A 68 -26.55 -12.81 -6.08
N ASP A 69 -25.76 -11.87 -6.63
CA ASP A 69 -26.24 -10.53 -6.98
C ASP A 69 -27.40 -10.60 -7.99
N ARG A 70 -27.30 -11.49 -9.00
CA ARG A 70 -28.37 -11.70 -9.99
C ARG A 70 -29.61 -12.31 -9.34
N TYR A 71 -29.45 -13.27 -8.44
CA TYR A 71 -30.57 -13.87 -7.73
C TYR A 71 -31.31 -12.83 -6.86
N ILE A 72 -30.58 -11.99 -6.12
CA ILE A 72 -31.14 -10.92 -5.31
C ILE A 72 -31.93 -9.93 -6.17
N ILE A 73 -31.39 -9.49 -7.31
CA ILE A 73 -32.08 -8.57 -8.23
C ILE A 73 -33.35 -9.21 -8.81
N LEU A 74 -33.30 -10.50 -9.16
CA LEU A 74 -34.46 -11.21 -9.71
C LEU A 74 -35.57 -11.40 -8.66
N GLN A 75 -35.21 -11.68 -7.41
CA GLN A 75 -36.17 -11.76 -6.31
C GLN A 75 -36.81 -10.40 -6.02
N ALA A 76 -36.02 -9.32 -5.99
CA ALA A 76 -36.52 -7.97 -5.76
C ALA A 76 -37.50 -7.49 -6.84
N LYS A 77 -37.42 -8.02 -8.08
CA LYS A 77 -38.33 -7.70 -9.18
C LYS A 77 -39.61 -8.54 -9.21
N ARG A 78 -39.67 -9.62 -8.43
CA ARG A 78 -40.82 -10.55 -8.37
C ARG A 78 -41.81 -10.22 -7.24
N GLY A 79 -41.50 -9.21 -6.42
CA GLY A 79 -42.38 -8.66 -5.38
C GLY A 79 -43.18 -7.47 -5.88
#